data_AF-A0A943DWP1-F1
#
_entry.id   AF-A0A943DWP1-F1
#
_cell.length_a   1.000
_cell.length_b   1.000
_cell.length_c   1.000
_cell.angle_alpha   90.00
_cell.angle_beta   90.00
_cell.angle_gamma   90.00
#
_symmetry.space_group_name_H-M   'P 1'
#
loop_
_entity.id
_entity.type
_entity.pdbx_description
1 polymer ?
#
loop_
_entity_poly.entity_id
_entity_poly.type
_entity_poly.pdbx_seq_one_letter_code
_entity_poly.pdbx_strand_id
1 'polypeptide(L)'
;MNKNDRIEESIRFVARHFSPEAFSRTKAWRRLGISAVSVSRFQLRRSLKYAAVGIGVVALTASAILLINRDASAPATDGAPVETAVPAAPVSSTLRFNDAPLTEVVKSIEQTYGVRVTNIPAEEYRLTGVYEGTADDILATINDLLGTNLEIEK
;
A
#
# COMPACT_ATOMS: atom_id res chain seq x y z
N MET A 1 -25.81 -32.67 -11.43
CA MET A 1 -24.74 -32.30 -12.37
C MET A 1 -23.42 -32.45 -11.65
N ASN A 2 -22.55 -33.34 -12.11
CA ASN A 2 -21.32 -33.66 -11.39
C ASN A 2 -20.28 -32.55 -11.58
N LYS A 3 -19.32 -32.46 -10.66
CA LYS A 3 -18.26 -31.43 -10.70
C LYS A 3 -17.43 -31.53 -11.98
N ASN A 4 -17.18 -32.75 -12.46
CA ASN A 4 -16.43 -33.01 -13.68
C ASN A 4 -17.17 -32.53 -14.93
N ASP A 5 -18.49 -32.72 -15.00
CA ASP A 5 -19.31 -32.25 -16.13
C ASP A 5 -19.22 -30.73 -16.29
N ARG A 6 -19.24 -29.99 -15.17
CA ARG A 6 -19.08 -28.52 -15.18
C ARG A 6 -17.70 -28.09 -15.65
N ILE A 7 -16.66 -28.85 -15.30
CA ILE A 7 -15.29 -28.58 -15.73
C ILE A 7 -15.18 -28.79 -17.25
N GLU A 8 -15.65 -29.91 -17.77
CA GLU A 8 -15.64 -30.17 -19.22
C GLU A 8 -16.44 -29.13 -20.01
N GLU A 9 -17.60 -28.72 -19.50
CA GLU A 9 -18.41 -27.67 -20.11
C GLU A 9 -17.66 -26.33 -20.15
N SER A 10 -17.01 -25.95 -19.04
CA SER A 10 -16.20 -24.72 -18.99
C SER A 10 -15.00 -24.78 -19.94
N ILE A 11 -14.30 -25.90 -20.04
CA ILE A 11 -13.17 -26.08 -20.96
C ILE A 11 -13.66 -25.95 -22.41
N ARG A 12 -14.78 -26.62 -22.74
CA ARG A 12 -15.38 -26.57 -24.08
C ARG A 12 -15.86 -25.18 -24.44
N PHE A 13 -16.43 -24.44 -23.49
CA PHE A 13 -16.87 -23.07 -23.68
C PHE A 13 -15.69 -22.14 -23.98
N VAL A 14 -14.61 -22.23 -23.18
CA VAL A 14 -13.39 -21.43 -23.38
C VAL A 14 -12.76 -21.77 -24.72
N ALA A 15 -12.57 -23.06 -25.03
CA ALA A 15 -11.98 -23.48 -26.31
C ALA A 15 -12.77 -22.98 -27.53
N ARG A 16 -14.10 -22.89 -27.43
CA ARG A 16 -14.97 -22.39 -28.50
C ARG A 16 -14.90 -20.88 -28.69
N HIS A 17 -14.72 -20.10 -27.62
CA HIS A 17 -14.73 -18.62 -27.67
C HIS A 17 -13.34 -18.01 -27.59
N PHE A 18 -12.29 -18.80 -27.37
CA PHE A 18 -10.93 -18.32 -27.30
C PHE A 18 -10.47 -17.82 -28.67
N SER A 19 -10.26 -16.50 -28.77
CA SER A 19 -9.71 -15.86 -29.96
C SER A 19 -8.27 -15.43 -29.67
N PRO A 20 -7.26 -15.97 -30.36
CA PRO A 20 -5.84 -15.63 -30.09
C PRO A 20 -5.55 -14.13 -30.31
N GLU A 21 -6.26 -13.51 -31.25
CA GLU A 21 -6.14 -12.08 -31.56
C GLU A 21 -6.66 -11.15 -30.46
N ALA A 22 -7.58 -11.62 -29.62
CA ALA A 22 -8.15 -10.84 -28.51
C ALA A 22 -7.12 -10.60 -27.39
N PHE A 23 -6.12 -11.48 -27.27
CA PHE A 23 -5.07 -11.41 -26.25
C PHE A 23 -3.72 -10.94 -26.82
N SER A 24 -3.73 -10.23 -27.94
CA SER A 24 -2.49 -9.65 -28.49
C SER A 24 -2.01 -8.50 -27.59
N ARG A 25 -0.96 -8.77 -26.80
CA ARG A 25 -0.32 -7.81 -25.88
C ARG A 25 -0.07 -6.48 -26.59
N THR A 26 0.60 -6.50 -27.73
CA THR A 26 0.95 -5.31 -28.54
C THR A 26 -0.27 -4.49 -28.96
N LYS A 27 -1.38 -5.13 -29.36
CA LYS A 27 -2.61 -4.45 -29.77
C LYS A 27 -3.35 -3.87 -28.57
N ALA A 28 -3.36 -4.57 -27.43
CA ALA A 28 -3.92 -4.10 -26.18
C ALA A 28 -3.18 -2.86 -25.66
N TRP A 29 -1.85 -2.90 -25.60
CA TRP A 29 -1.03 -1.73 -25.20
C TRP A 29 -1.25 -0.53 -26.15
N ARG A 30 -1.38 -0.78 -27.46
CA ARG A 30 -1.68 0.27 -28.45
C ARG A 30 -3.07 0.89 -28.26
N ARG A 31 -4.10 0.08 -27.93
CA ARG A 31 -5.46 0.58 -27.63
C ARG A 31 -5.52 1.41 -26.35
N LEU A 32 -4.69 1.08 -25.37
CA LEU A 32 -4.53 1.85 -24.12
C LEU A 32 -3.72 3.14 -24.29
N GLY A 33 -3.25 3.47 -25.50
CA GLY A 33 -2.41 4.64 -25.74
C GLY A 33 -1.01 4.53 -25.12
N ILE A 34 -0.67 3.39 -24.54
CA ILE A 34 0.65 3.13 -23.97
C ILE A 34 1.53 2.61 -25.10
N SER A 35 2.16 3.54 -25.82
CA SER A 35 3.21 3.16 -26.76
C SER A 35 4.30 2.42 -25.99
N ALA A 36 4.65 1.21 -26.44
CA ALA A 36 5.86 0.53 -25.99
C ALA A 36 7.03 1.42 -26.38
N VAL A 37 7.41 2.33 -25.49
CA VAL A 37 8.61 3.15 -25.65
C VAL A 37 9.74 2.15 -25.73
N SER A 38 10.33 2.02 -26.91
CA SER A 38 11.59 1.31 -27.10
C SER A 38 12.67 2.15 -26.43
N VAL A 39 12.68 2.12 -25.09
CA VAL A 39 13.76 2.70 -24.32
C VAL A 39 14.95 1.82 -24.62
N SER A 40 15.92 2.37 -25.35
CA SER A 40 17.21 1.72 -25.57
C SER A 40 17.70 1.22 -24.22
N ARG A 41 18.14 -0.05 -24.15
CA ARG A 41 18.69 -0.65 -22.91
C ARG A 41 19.79 0.23 -22.29
N PHE A 42 20.41 1.08 -23.10
CA PHE A 42 21.39 2.09 -22.70
C PHE A 42 20.79 3.25 -21.89
N GLN A 43 19.60 3.75 -22.24
CA GLN A 43 18.89 4.78 -21.48
C GLN A 43 18.36 4.23 -20.15
N LEU A 44 17.85 2.99 -20.16
CA LEU A 44 17.40 2.32 -18.93
C LEU A 44 18.54 2.08 -17.92
N ARG A 45 19.74 1.75 -18.41
CA ARG A 45 20.95 1.59 -17.57
C ARG A 45 21.45 2.91 -16.99
N ARG A 46 21.21 4.04 -17.66
CA ARG A 46 21.63 5.37 -17.18
C ARG A 46 20.73 5.89 -16.05
N SER A 47 19.47 5.47 -15.99
CA SER A 47 18.51 5.84 -14.94
C SER A 47 18.56 4.96 -13.68
N LEU A 48 19.31 3.86 -13.69
CA LEU A 48 19.39 2.90 -12.57
C LEU A 48 20.36 3.29 -11.43
N LYS A 49 20.80 4.56 -11.35
CA LYS A 49 21.71 5.02 -10.29
C LYS A 49 21.06 5.14 -8.89
N TYR A 50 19.74 4.92 -8.77
CA TYR A 50 18.99 5.12 -7.52
C TYR A 50 18.18 3.91 -7.03
N ALA A 51 18.38 2.71 -7.58
CA ALA A 51 17.64 1.52 -7.15
C ALA A 51 18.59 0.43 -6.63
N ALA A 52 19.20 0.66 -5.47
CA ALA A 52 20.00 -0.34 -4.79
C ALA A 52 19.98 -0.15 -3.26
N VAL A 53 18.81 -0.30 -2.64
CA VAL A 53 18.72 -0.67 -1.22
C VAL A 53 17.48 -1.55 -1.06
N GLY A 54 17.63 -2.80 -0.62
CA GLY A 54 16.49 -3.64 -0.24
C GLY A 54 16.39 -5.01 -0.87
N ILE A 55 17.50 -5.75 -1.05
CA ILE A 55 17.41 -7.22 -1.17
C ILE A 55 18.49 -7.81 -0.26
N GLY A 56 18.15 -8.01 1.02
CA GLY A 56 19.11 -8.52 1.99
C GLY A 56 18.55 -8.85 3.37
N VAL A 57 17.26 -9.20 3.54
CA VAL A 57 16.73 -9.64 4.85
C VAL A 57 15.63 -10.72 4.72
N VAL A 58 15.80 -11.74 3.87
CA VAL A 58 14.80 -12.83 3.75
C VAL A 58 15.28 -14.17 4.32
N ALA A 59 16.50 -14.27 4.86
CA ALA A 59 17.05 -15.57 5.29
C ALA A 59 16.98 -15.87 6.80
N LEU A 60 16.48 -14.99 7.68
CA LEU A 60 16.54 -15.20 9.14
C LEU A 60 15.20 -15.38 9.87
N THR A 61 14.05 -15.33 9.20
CA THR A 61 12.73 -15.32 9.89
C THR A 61 12.06 -16.69 10.07
N ALA A 62 12.69 -17.80 9.67
CA ALA A 62 12.09 -19.12 9.83
C ALA A 62 12.25 -19.73 11.25
N SER A 63 13.18 -19.23 12.08
CA SER A 63 13.45 -19.78 13.43
C SER A 63 12.82 -18.98 14.58
N ALA A 64 12.36 -17.76 14.36
CA ALA A 64 11.82 -16.91 15.43
C ALA A 64 10.35 -17.23 15.78
N ILE A 65 9.58 -17.81 14.85
CA ILE A 65 8.13 -18.03 15.05
C ILE A 65 7.85 -19.17 16.05
N LEU A 66 8.78 -20.13 16.21
CA LEU A 66 8.60 -21.26 17.12
C LEU A 66 8.84 -20.91 18.60
N LEU A 67 9.43 -19.74 18.89
CA LEU A 67 9.66 -19.29 20.27
C LEU A 67 8.49 -18.50 20.84
N ILE A 68 7.76 -17.75 20.01
CA ILE A 68 6.65 -16.89 20.48
C ILE A 68 5.45 -17.70 20.99
N ASN A 69 5.26 -18.93 20.49
CA ASN A 69 4.13 -19.78 20.92
C ASN A 69 4.43 -20.68 22.14
N ARG A 70 5.65 -20.64 22.72
CA ARG A 70 6.04 -21.54 23.83
C ARG A 70 6.02 -20.90 25.22
N ASP A 71 5.72 -19.62 25.33
CA ASP A 71 5.76 -18.89 26.60
C ASP A 71 4.39 -18.77 27.29
N ALA A 72 3.56 -19.82 27.17
CA ALA A 72 2.30 -19.97 27.92
C ALA A 72 2.49 -20.73 29.26
N SER A 73 3.62 -20.53 29.94
CA SER A 73 3.84 -20.97 31.32
C SER A 73 4.76 -19.97 32.05
N ALA A 74 4.18 -19.19 32.96
CA ALA A 74 4.88 -18.33 33.93
C ALA A 74 5.71 -19.16 34.95
N PRO A 75 6.53 -18.59 35.89
CA PRO A 75 6.66 -17.18 36.28
C PRO A 75 8.10 -16.64 36.58
N ALA A 76 8.16 -15.33 36.85
CA ALA A 76 9.12 -14.58 37.68
C ALA A 76 10.59 -14.44 37.21
N THR A 77 10.93 -13.23 36.77
CA THR A 77 12.20 -12.59 37.14
C THR A 77 11.93 -11.11 37.38
N ASP A 78 12.03 -10.71 38.64
CA ASP A 78 12.09 -9.31 39.07
C ASP A 78 13.32 -8.63 38.45
N GLY A 79 13.09 -7.46 37.88
CA GLY A 79 14.13 -6.62 37.29
C GLY A 79 13.55 -5.46 36.50
N ALA A 80 12.89 -4.53 37.16
CA ALA A 80 12.75 -3.16 36.64
C ALA A 80 13.97 -2.32 37.07
N PRO A 81 14.35 -1.22 36.41
CA PRO A 81 13.84 -0.63 35.17
C PRO A 81 14.96 -0.28 34.17
N VAL A 82 14.72 -0.41 32.87
CA VAL A 82 15.42 0.45 31.90
C VAL A 82 14.36 1.11 31.04
N GLU A 83 13.86 2.24 31.55
CA GLU A 83 13.18 3.26 30.77
C GLU A 83 14.20 3.84 29.77
N THR A 84 14.38 3.16 28.66
CA THR A 84 14.95 3.79 27.47
C THR A 84 13.79 4.46 26.76
N ALA A 85 13.54 5.72 27.09
CA ALA A 85 12.72 6.59 26.25
C ALA A 85 13.40 6.67 24.87
N VAL A 86 12.99 5.79 23.96
CA VAL A 86 13.24 5.95 22.54
C VAL A 86 12.60 7.29 22.17
N PRO A 87 13.34 8.28 21.61
CA PRO A 87 12.70 9.49 21.13
C PRO A 87 11.61 9.06 20.16
N ALA A 88 10.38 9.54 20.38
CA ALA A 88 9.22 9.21 19.56
C ALA A 88 9.55 9.50 18.10
N ALA A 89 9.98 8.45 17.37
CA ALA A 89 10.14 8.53 15.95
C ALA A 89 8.76 8.81 15.37
N PRO A 90 8.63 9.74 14.40
CA PRO A 90 7.34 10.00 13.81
C PRO A 90 6.82 8.70 13.21
N VAL A 91 5.67 8.25 13.70
CA VAL A 91 5.00 7.06 13.17
C VAL A 91 4.67 7.34 11.70
N SER A 92 5.35 6.67 10.78
CA SER A 92 5.07 6.72 9.35
C SER A 92 4.19 5.53 8.97
N SER A 93 3.06 5.76 8.29
CA SER A 93 2.15 4.70 7.85
C SER A 93 1.71 4.89 6.40
N THR A 94 1.30 3.80 5.76
CA THR A 94 0.72 3.82 4.41
C THR A 94 -0.80 3.83 4.50
N LEU A 95 -1.43 4.91 4.03
CA LEU A 95 -2.88 5.06 3.93
C LEU A 95 -3.34 4.89 2.49
N ARG A 96 -4.40 4.11 2.28
CA ARG A 96 -5.01 3.92 0.96
C ARG A 96 -6.47 4.32 1.00
N PHE A 97 -6.84 5.20 0.06
CA PHE A 97 -8.20 5.67 -0.10
C PHE A 97 -8.73 5.28 -1.48
N ASN A 98 -9.99 4.89 -1.54
CA ASN A 98 -10.68 4.53 -2.77
C ASN A 98 -12.03 5.24 -2.77
N ASP A 99 -12.12 6.33 -3.52
CA ASP A 99 -13.28 7.22 -3.57
C ASP A 99 -13.81 7.63 -2.18
N ALA A 100 -12.89 7.88 -1.24
CA ALA A 100 -13.25 8.15 0.15
C ALA A 100 -13.54 9.65 0.34
N PRO A 101 -14.65 10.03 1.00
CA PRO A 101 -14.94 11.43 1.31
C PRO A 101 -13.93 11.99 2.31
N LEU A 102 -13.64 13.29 2.22
CA LEU A 102 -12.62 13.96 3.04
C LEU A 102 -12.85 13.75 4.55
N THR A 103 -14.11 13.73 5.00
CA THR A 103 -14.48 13.44 6.39
C THR A 103 -14.03 12.06 6.86
N GLU A 104 -14.12 11.04 6.00
CA GLU A 104 -13.64 9.69 6.32
C GLU A 104 -12.12 9.60 6.27
N VAL A 105 -11.51 10.33 5.34
CA VAL A 105 -10.04 10.43 5.20
C VAL A 105 -9.43 11.04 6.46
N VAL A 106 -9.99 12.16 6.94
CA VAL A 106 -9.58 12.80 8.18
C VAL A 106 -9.72 11.84 9.35
N LYS A 107 -10.88 11.21 9.54
CA LYS A 107 -11.10 10.24 10.61
C LYS A 107 -10.10 9.07 10.56
N SER A 108 -9.73 8.61 9.37
CA SER A 108 -8.74 7.55 9.18
C SER A 108 -7.33 8.01 9.56
N ILE A 109 -6.96 9.25 9.25
CA ILE A 109 -5.69 9.87 9.64
C ILE A 109 -5.64 10.01 11.17
N GLU A 110 -6.70 10.51 11.79
CA GLU A 110 -6.82 10.63 13.24
C GLU A 110 -6.68 9.28 13.95
N GLN A 111 -7.33 8.24 13.43
CA GLN A 111 -7.26 6.89 13.99
C GLN A 111 -5.89 6.24 13.80
N THR A 112 -5.23 6.48 12.66
CA THR A 112 -3.95 5.85 12.33
C THR A 112 -2.79 6.50 13.07
N TYR A 113 -2.81 7.82 13.21
CA TYR A 113 -1.72 8.59 13.82
C TYR A 113 -2.03 9.11 15.22
N GLY A 114 -3.25 8.92 15.72
CA GLY A 114 -3.68 9.41 17.04
C GLY A 114 -3.77 10.93 17.14
N VAL A 115 -3.84 11.63 16.01
CA VAL A 115 -3.90 13.09 15.93
C VAL A 115 -5.36 13.56 15.84
N ARG A 116 -5.61 14.85 16.09
CA ARG A 116 -6.88 15.50 15.78
C ARG A 116 -6.67 16.53 14.69
N VAL A 117 -7.55 16.53 13.69
CA VAL A 117 -7.44 17.45 12.56
C VAL A 117 -8.55 18.50 12.65
N THR A 118 -8.16 19.76 12.51
CA THR A 118 -9.06 20.92 12.56
C THR A 118 -9.18 21.58 11.19
N ASN A 119 -10.13 22.51 11.06
CA ASN A 119 -10.37 23.29 9.85
C ASN A 119 -10.77 22.45 8.62
N ILE A 120 -11.64 21.46 8.84
CA ILE A 120 -12.18 20.62 7.77
C ILE A 120 -13.14 21.46 6.93
N PRO A 121 -12.90 21.64 5.62
CA PRO A 121 -13.80 22.38 4.75
C PRO A 121 -15.12 21.63 4.58
N ALA A 122 -16.22 22.37 4.44
CA ALA A 122 -17.57 21.81 4.26
C ALA A 122 -17.83 21.24 2.85
N GLU A 123 -16.80 21.21 1.99
CA GLU A 123 -16.89 20.78 0.60
C GLU A 123 -16.71 19.26 0.47
N GLU A 124 -17.48 18.63 -0.41
CA GLU A 124 -17.49 17.18 -0.61
C GLU A 124 -16.34 16.70 -1.51
N TYR A 125 -15.11 16.83 -1.02
CA TYR A 125 -13.94 16.27 -1.70
C TYR A 125 -13.86 14.76 -1.52
N ARG A 126 -13.47 14.06 -2.59
CA ARG A 126 -13.23 12.61 -2.60
C ARG A 126 -11.79 12.32 -2.98
N LEU A 127 -11.14 11.43 -2.23
CA LEU A 127 -9.75 11.05 -2.46
C LEU A 127 -9.65 9.59 -2.90
N THR A 128 -8.86 9.38 -3.94
CA THR A 128 -8.42 8.07 -4.40
C THR A 128 -6.90 8.09 -4.55
N GLY A 129 -6.21 7.21 -3.84
CA GLY A 129 -4.76 7.19 -3.85
C GLY A 129 -4.14 6.33 -2.76
N VAL A 130 -2.82 6.23 -2.81
CA VAL A 130 -2.01 5.63 -1.75
C VAL A 130 -1.04 6.71 -1.29
N TYR A 131 -1.05 7.00 0.00
CA TYR A 131 -0.23 8.01 0.65
C TYR A 131 0.66 7.31 1.67
N GLU A 132 1.93 7.68 1.71
CA GLU A 132 2.90 7.15 2.66
C GLU A 132 3.66 8.34 3.26
N GLY A 133 3.76 8.38 4.59
CA GLY A 133 4.43 9.47 5.28
C GLY A 133 3.95 9.61 6.71
N THR A 134 4.26 10.75 7.31
CA THR A 134 3.72 11.15 8.63
C THR A 134 2.36 11.82 8.48
N ALA A 135 1.65 12.05 9.58
CA ALA A 135 0.39 12.80 9.55
C ALA A 135 0.56 14.19 8.91
N ASP A 136 1.64 14.91 9.25
CA ASP A 136 1.95 16.22 8.68
C ASP A 136 2.20 16.16 7.17
N ASP A 137 2.97 15.19 6.68
CA ASP A 137 3.27 15.04 5.25
C ASP A 137 2.01 14.75 4.42
N ILE A 138 1.15 13.87 4.95
CA ILE A 138 -0.09 13.47 4.29
C ILE A 138 -1.07 14.65 4.28
N LEU A 139 -1.21 15.37 5.39
CA LEU A 139 -2.07 16.56 5.45
C LEU A 139 -1.55 17.69 4.55
N ALA A 140 -0.24 17.92 4.50
CA ALA A 140 0.36 18.89 3.59
C ALA A 140 0.05 18.54 2.12
N THR A 141 0.13 17.26 1.77
CA THR A 141 -0.21 16.78 0.43
C THR A 141 -1.70 16.97 0.12
N ILE A 142 -2.59 16.66 1.07
CA ILE A 142 -4.04 16.86 0.90
C ILE A 142 -4.36 18.35 0.73
N ASN A 143 -3.73 19.21 1.54
CA ASN A 143 -3.86 20.66 1.47
C ASN A 143 -3.41 21.23 0.13
N ASP A 144 -2.28 20.78 -0.40
CA ASP A 144 -1.78 21.19 -1.72
C ASP A 144 -2.71 20.70 -2.85
N LEU A 145 -3.20 19.46 -2.77
CA LEU A 145 -4.08 18.87 -3.79
C LEU A 145 -5.47 19.49 -3.84
N LEU A 146 -6.05 19.79 -2.67
CA LEU A 146 -7.42 20.27 -2.55
C LEU A 146 -7.51 21.77 -2.31
N GLY A 147 -6.38 22.46 -2.16
CA GLY A 147 -6.35 23.88 -1.77
C GLY A 147 -6.94 24.11 -0.37
N THR A 148 -6.84 23.13 0.52
CA THR A 148 -7.42 23.16 1.88
C THR A 148 -6.39 23.58 2.92
N ASN A 149 -6.85 23.94 4.12
CA ASN A 149 -5.99 24.36 5.23
C ASN A 149 -6.21 23.48 6.46
N LEU A 150 -6.10 22.16 6.30
CA LEU A 150 -6.20 21.19 7.39
C LEU A 150 -4.97 21.33 8.32
N GLU A 151 -5.20 21.41 9.62
CA GLU A 151 -4.13 21.55 10.63
C GLU A 151 -4.30 20.51 11.75
N ILE A 152 -3.17 20.02 12.28
CA ILE A 152 -3.16 19.13 13.46
C ILE A 152 -3.32 19.97 14.73
N GLU A 153 -4.33 19.65 15.56
CA GLU A 153 -4.47 20.22 16.90
C GLU A 153 -3.32 19.72 17.78
N LYS A 154 -2.51 20.66 18.30
CA LYS A 154 -1.39 20.37 19.22
C LYS A 154 -1.81 20.49 20.68
#